data_AF-A0A1Q3KLN3-F1
#
_entry.id   AF-A0A1Q3KLN3-F1
#
_cell.length_a   1.000
_cell.length_b   1.000
_cell.length_c   1.000
_cell.angle_alpha   90.00
_cell.angle_beta   90.00
_cell.angle_gamma   90.00
#
_symmetry.space_group_name_H-M   'P 1'
#
loop_
_entity.id
_entity.type
_entity.pdbx_description
1 polymer ?
#
loop_
_entity_poly.entity_id
_entity_poly.type
_entity_poly.pdbx_seq_one_letter_code
_entity_poly.pdbx_strand_id
1 'polypeptide(L)'
;MPIRYCVVLAAGLTLTACAEALRPIAQPEDGYDAVLFKQTVEVVDHTTINTFIFTAGSLFISDRTSDRGKVYCGKTIRSNAIVETCIRVEMPRTIFVQAGAQWSERAREVPLGTLELTKAKM
;
A
#
# COMPACT_ATOMS: atom_id res chain seq x y z
N MET A 1 15.92 16.15 -59.08
CA MET A 1 14.99 16.28 -57.93
C MET A 1 14.37 14.92 -57.64
N PRO A 2 14.73 14.21 -56.56
CA PRO A 2 13.92 13.12 -56.02
C PRO A 2 13.17 13.54 -54.76
N ILE A 3 11.95 13.04 -54.65
CA ILE A 3 10.96 13.29 -53.60
C ILE A 3 11.47 12.75 -52.27
N ARG A 4 11.57 13.64 -51.27
CA ARG A 4 11.95 13.31 -49.88
C ARG A 4 10.75 12.66 -49.18
N TYR A 5 10.83 11.36 -48.92
CA TYR A 5 9.90 10.70 -48.01
C TYR A 5 10.23 11.12 -46.57
N CYS A 6 9.39 11.98 -45.99
CA CYS A 6 9.39 12.24 -44.55
C CYS A 6 8.98 10.96 -43.83
N VAL A 7 9.95 10.26 -43.25
CA VAL A 7 9.69 9.23 -42.25
C VAL A 7 9.16 9.95 -41.01
N VAL A 8 7.84 9.91 -40.82
CA VAL A 8 7.21 10.34 -39.56
C VAL A 8 7.56 9.29 -38.53
N LEU A 9 8.63 9.55 -37.76
CA LEU A 9 8.97 8.78 -36.58
C LEU A 9 7.89 9.06 -35.53
N ALA A 10 6.89 8.18 -35.45
CA ALA A 10 5.90 8.22 -34.39
C ALA A 10 6.62 7.92 -33.05
N ALA A 11 6.96 8.97 -32.32
CA ALA A 11 7.45 8.87 -30.96
C ALA A 11 6.30 8.30 -30.09
N GLY A 12 6.36 7.00 -29.84
CA GLY A 12 5.50 6.34 -28.86
C GLY A 12 5.76 6.96 -27.51
N LEU A 13 4.85 7.81 -27.06
CA LEU A 13 4.75 8.24 -25.66
C LEU A 13 4.44 6.98 -24.85
N THR A 14 5.47 6.28 -24.39
CA THR A 14 5.33 5.31 -23.32
C THR A 14 4.90 6.11 -22.10
N LEU A 15 3.60 6.10 -21.82
CA LEU A 15 3.07 6.47 -20.52
C LEU A 15 3.69 5.46 -19.53
N THR A 16 4.88 5.77 -19.03
CA THR A 16 5.39 5.15 -17.83
C THR A 16 4.46 5.61 -16.73
N ALA A 17 3.37 4.87 -16.51
CA ALA A 17 2.68 4.94 -15.25
C ALA A 17 3.75 4.58 -14.22
N CYS A 18 4.29 5.58 -13.53
CA CYS A 18 5.17 5.40 -12.38
C CYS A 18 4.33 4.69 -11.32
N ALA A 19 4.19 3.37 -11.42
CA ALA A 19 3.74 2.56 -10.32
C ALA A 19 4.82 2.71 -9.25
N GLU A 20 4.47 3.27 -8.08
CA GLU A 20 5.45 3.43 -7.01
C GLU A 20 6.02 2.05 -6.65
N ALA A 21 7.33 1.93 -6.70
CA ALA A 21 8.01 0.67 -6.46
C ALA A 21 8.12 0.44 -4.95
N LEU A 22 7.45 -0.60 -4.45
CA LEU A 22 7.73 -1.13 -3.13
C LEU A 22 9.10 -1.79 -3.15
N ARG A 23 9.96 -1.37 -2.22
CA ARG A 23 11.35 -1.83 -2.11
C ARG A 23 11.52 -2.63 -0.82
N PRO A 24 12.09 -3.84 -0.86
CA PRO A 24 12.33 -4.63 0.34
C PRO A 24 13.34 -3.93 1.26
N ILE A 25 13.24 -4.20 2.56
CA ILE A 25 14.15 -3.71 3.59
C ILE A 25 14.93 -4.91 4.15
N ALA A 26 16.20 -4.71 4.51
CA ALA A 26 16.97 -5.72 5.20
C ALA A 26 16.39 -6.01 6.60
N GLN A 27 16.38 -7.27 7.01
CA GLN A 27 15.84 -7.67 8.30
C GLN A 27 16.61 -7.04 9.47
N PRO A 28 15.95 -6.27 10.35
CA PRO A 28 16.57 -5.76 11.57
C PRO A 28 16.85 -6.90 12.58
N GLU A 29 17.85 -6.73 13.45
CA GLU A 29 18.21 -7.73 14.48
C GLU A 29 17.05 -8.05 15.44
N ASP A 30 16.24 -7.04 15.76
CA ASP A 30 15.06 -7.14 16.62
C ASP A 30 13.77 -7.53 15.86
N GLY A 31 13.86 -7.70 14.53
CA GLY A 31 12.74 -7.97 13.64
C GLY A 31 12.11 -6.71 13.04
N TYR A 32 11.26 -6.91 12.04
CA TYR A 32 10.52 -5.83 11.40
C TYR A 32 9.50 -5.23 12.36
N ASP A 33 9.28 -3.91 12.26
CA ASP A 33 8.11 -3.31 12.87
C ASP A 33 6.86 -3.91 12.25
N ALA A 34 5.83 -4.12 13.05
CA ALA A 34 4.56 -4.64 12.58
C ALA A 34 3.39 -3.93 13.29
N VAL A 35 2.23 -3.96 12.65
CA VAL A 35 0.97 -3.48 13.20
C VAL A 35 0.03 -4.67 13.28
N LEU A 36 -0.43 -4.96 14.50
CA LEU A 36 -1.49 -5.92 14.78
C LEU A 36 -2.83 -5.20 14.79
N PHE A 37 -3.79 -5.71 14.03
CA PHE A 37 -5.19 -5.31 14.14
C PHE A 37 -5.85 -6.09 15.28
N LYS A 38 -6.12 -5.42 16.39
CA LYS A 38 -6.83 -5.99 17.55
C LYS A 38 -8.33 -6.14 17.33
N GLN A 39 -8.89 -5.39 16.39
CA GLN A 39 -10.31 -5.39 16.05
C GLN A 39 -10.49 -5.47 14.54
N THR A 40 -11.59 -6.09 14.10
CA THR A 40 -11.95 -6.09 12.69
C THR A 40 -12.47 -4.72 12.31
N VAL A 41 -11.92 -4.12 11.26
CA VAL A 41 -12.35 -2.83 10.74
C VAL A 41 -12.59 -2.89 9.25
N GLU A 42 -13.64 -2.21 8.82
CA GLU A 42 -14.00 -2.03 7.43
C GLU A 42 -13.74 -0.58 7.04
N VAL A 43 -13.00 -0.38 5.96
CA VAL A 43 -12.74 0.96 5.40
C VAL A 43 -12.99 0.95 3.91
N VAL A 44 -13.59 2.03 3.44
CA VAL A 44 -13.90 2.21 2.02
C VAL A 44 -12.77 2.99 1.36
N ASP A 45 -12.36 2.60 0.16
CA ASP A 45 -11.33 3.30 -0.62
C ASP A 45 -11.79 4.68 -1.10
N HIS A 46 -10.94 5.39 -1.85
CA HIS A 46 -11.27 6.73 -2.35
C HIS A 46 -12.35 6.74 -3.44
N THR A 47 -12.54 5.63 -4.17
CA THR A 47 -13.55 5.53 -5.23
C THR A 47 -14.92 5.15 -4.70
N THR A 48 -15.03 4.84 -3.40
CA THR A 48 -16.22 4.25 -2.77
C THR A 48 -16.66 2.90 -3.33
N ILE A 49 -15.86 2.29 -4.22
CA ILE A 49 -16.17 1.03 -4.89
C ILE A 49 -15.52 -0.15 -4.16
N ASN A 50 -14.28 0.02 -3.66
CA ASN A 50 -13.60 -1.06 -2.97
C ASN A 50 -13.70 -0.88 -1.46
N THR A 51 -14.16 -1.94 -0.81
CA THR A 51 -14.14 -2.07 0.64
C THR A 51 -12.95 -2.94 1.05
N PHE A 52 -12.18 -2.47 2.02
CA PHE A 52 -11.09 -3.18 2.66
C PHE A 52 -11.50 -3.59 4.07
N ILE A 53 -11.44 -4.88 4.37
CA ILE A 53 -11.70 -5.43 5.71
C ILE A 53 -10.39 -5.96 6.27
N PHE A 54 -9.91 -5.30 7.32
CA PHE A 54 -8.77 -5.71 8.11
C PHE A 54 -9.28 -6.52 9.29
N THR A 55 -9.02 -7.82 9.29
CA THR A 55 -9.56 -8.73 10.31
C THR A 55 -8.77 -8.64 11.62
N ALA A 56 -9.45 -8.77 12.76
CA ALA A 56 -8.78 -8.93 14.04
C ALA A 56 -7.77 -10.10 13.99
N GLY A 57 -6.60 -9.92 14.61
CA GLY A 57 -5.48 -10.85 14.56
C GLY A 57 -4.60 -10.74 13.32
N SER A 58 -4.97 -9.94 12.31
CA SER A 58 -4.11 -9.73 11.15
C SER A 58 -2.88 -8.91 11.51
N LEU A 59 -1.73 -9.36 11.01
CA LEU A 59 -0.44 -8.73 11.22
C LEU A 59 0.05 -8.13 9.89
N PHE A 60 0.39 -6.85 9.93
CA PHE A 60 0.94 -6.13 8.78
C PHE A 60 2.38 -5.76 9.11
N ILE A 61 3.32 -6.20 8.28
CA ILE A 61 4.75 -6.18 8.60
C ILE A 61 5.45 -5.14 7.74
N SER A 62 6.39 -4.41 8.33
CA SER A 62 7.17 -3.39 7.65
C SER A 62 8.46 -3.95 7.07
N ASP A 63 8.31 -4.91 6.16
CA ASP A 63 9.39 -5.53 5.39
C ASP A 63 9.74 -4.76 4.11
N ARG A 64 8.97 -3.70 3.80
CA ARG A 64 9.07 -2.90 2.58
C ARG A 64 8.94 -1.41 2.87
N THR A 65 9.50 -0.60 1.97
CA THR A 65 9.33 0.87 1.93
C THR A 65 8.75 1.29 0.58
N SER A 66 7.98 2.36 0.57
CA SER A 66 7.62 3.10 -0.65
C SER A 66 8.46 4.37 -0.76
N ASP A 67 8.21 5.16 -1.81
CA ASP A 67 8.77 6.51 -1.96
C ASP A 67 8.29 7.47 -0.86
N ARG A 68 7.17 7.13 -0.19
CA ARG A 68 6.59 7.86 0.96
C ARG A 68 7.06 7.34 2.31
N GLY A 69 8.02 6.43 2.31
CA GLY A 69 8.64 5.85 3.49
C GLY A 69 8.00 4.54 3.92
N LYS A 70 7.96 4.33 5.23
CA LYS A 70 7.59 3.07 5.85
C LYS A 70 6.16 2.65 5.48
N VAL A 71 6.00 1.41 5.02
CA VAL A 71 4.70 0.77 4.81
C VAL A 71 4.63 -0.53 5.61
N TYR A 72 3.43 -0.99 5.90
CA TYR A 72 3.14 -2.27 6.56
C TYR A 72 2.31 -3.12 5.59
N CYS A 73 2.82 -4.26 5.19
CA CYS A 73 2.24 -5.14 4.18
C CYS A 73 1.65 -6.39 4.84
N GLY A 74 0.48 -6.80 4.37
CA GLY A 74 -0.24 -7.93 4.94
C GLY A 74 -1.47 -8.30 4.11
N LYS A 75 -2.17 -9.35 4.54
CA LYS A 75 -3.40 -9.81 3.88
C LYS A 75 -4.62 -9.10 4.44
N THR A 76 -5.51 -8.70 3.55
CA THR A 76 -6.81 -8.08 3.85
C THR A 76 -7.87 -8.70 2.96
N ILE A 77 -9.15 -8.52 3.28
CA ILE A 77 -10.23 -8.78 2.32
C ILE A 77 -10.50 -7.49 1.55
N ARG A 78 -10.48 -7.52 0.22
CA ARG A 78 -10.90 -6.44 -0.66
C ARG A 78 -12.03 -6.94 -1.56
N SER A 79 -13.22 -6.36 -1.44
CA SER A 79 -14.38 -6.71 -2.28
C SER A 79 -14.61 -8.24 -2.38
N ASN A 80 -14.64 -8.92 -1.23
CA ASN A 80 -14.79 -10.38 -1.07
C ASN A 80 -13.60 -11.27 -1.51
N ALA A 81 -12.45 -10.70 -1.88
CA ALA A 81 -11.24 -11.45 -2.19
C ALA A 81 -10.13 -11.20 -1.16
N ILE A 82 -9.40 -12.24 -0.75
CA ILE A 82 -8.19 -12.06 0.06
C ILE A 82 -7.09 -11.53 -0.87
N VAL A 83 -6.52 -10.38 -0.53
CA VAL A 83 -5.44 -9.74 -1.28
C VAL A 83 -4.32 -9.32 -0.34
N GLU A 84 -3.09 -9.31 -0.84
CA GLU A 84 -2.00 -8.61 -0.18
C GLU A 84 -2.12 -7.11 -0.47
N THR A 85 -1.97 -6.30 0.57
CA THR A 85 -1.93 -4.84 0.45
C THR A 85 -0.90 -4.27 1.41
N CYS A 86 -0.38 -3.10 1.07
CA CYS A 86 0.46 -2.31 1.96
C CYS A 86 -0.29 -1.06 2.41
N ILE A 87 -0.13 -0.73 3.69
CA ILE A 87 -0.74 0.43 4.33
C ILE A 87 0.33 1.28 5.01
N ARG A 88 0.06 2.57 5.12
CA ARG A 88 0.80 3.47 6.00
C ARG A 88 -0.03 3.60 7.28
N VAL A 89 0.64 3.68 8.43
CA VAL A 89 -0.03 3.77 9.72
C VAL A 89 0.53 4.96 10.48
N GLU A 90 -0.38 5.83 10.90
CA GLU A 90 -0.13 6.90 11.84
C GLU A 90 -0.88 6.55 13.13
N MET A 91 -0.12 6.13 14.14
CA MET A 91 -0.68 5.76 15.43
C MET A 91 -1.33 6.97 16.10
N PRO A 92 -2.42 6.77 16.86
CA PRO A 92 -2.93 5.47 17.31
C PRO A 92 -4.02 4.85 16.42
N ARG A 93 -4.50 5.55 15.37
CA ARG A 93 -5.76 5.16 14.72
C ARG A 93 -5.93 5.57 13.25
N THR A 94 -4.91 6.06 12.59
CA THR A 94 -5.04 6.50 11.20
C THR A 94 -4.32 5.51 10.29
N ILE A 95 -5.04 4.95 9.32
CA ILE A 95 -4.47 4.10 8.28
C ILE A 95 -4.63 4.75 6.92
N PHE A 96 -3.64 4.55 6.05
CA PHE A 96 -3.66 4.96 4.66
C PHE A 96 -3.65 3.69 3.81
N VAL A 97 -4.79 3.40 3.18
CA VAL A 97 -4.95 2.21 2.35
C VAL A 97 -4.33 2.46 0.98
N GLN A 98 -3.76 1.41 0.37
CA GLN A 98 -3.01 1.50 -0.88
C GLN A 98 -1.81 2.45 -0.74
N ALA A 99 -1.01 2.23 0.31
CA ALA A 99 0.16 3.06 0.55
C ALA A 99 1.13 2.97 -0.62
N GLY A 100 1.44 4.14 -1.18
CA GLY A 100 2.21 4.29 -2.41
C GLY A 100 1.40 4.30 -3.71
N ALA A 101 0.08 4.36 -3.65
CA ALA A 101 -0.72 4.72 -4.82
C ALA A 101 -1.03 6.22 -4.74
N GLN A 102 -0.18 7.04 -5.38
CA GLN A 102 -0.17 8.51 -5.30
C GLN A 102 -1.57 9.17 -5.36
N TRP A 103 -2.48 8.61 -6.16
CA TRP A 103 -3.81 9.17 -6.42
C TRP A 103 -4.92 8.62 -5.52
N SER A 104 -4.72 7.45 -4.90
CA SER A 104 -5.74 6.76 -4.11
C SER A 104 -5.45 6.73 -2.60
N GLU A 105 -4.23 7.07 -2.20
CA GLU A 105 -3.84 7.11 -0.79
C GLU A 105 -4.61 8.21 -0.04
N ARG A 106 -5.38 7.81 0.97
CA ARG A 106 -6.17 8.69 1.83
C ARG A 106 -6.20 8.15 3.26
N ALA A 107 -6.18 9.08 4.22
CA ALA A 107 -6.34 8.77 5.63
C ALA A 107 -7.72 8.16 5.90
N ARG A 108 -7.75 7.15 6.77
CA ARG A 108 -8.94 6.51 7.32
C ARG A 108 -8.75 6.38 8.82
N GLU A 109 -9.68 6.94 9.56
CA GLU A 109 -9.72 6.80 11.02
C GLU A 109 -10.37 5.45 11.35
N VAL A 110 -9.67 4.63 12.12
CA VAL A 110 -10.21 3.42 12.75
C VAL A 110 -10.58 3.71 14.21
N PRO A 111 -11.39 2.88 14.87
CA PRO A 111 -11.64 3.02 16.31
C PRO A 111 -10.34 2.99 17.14
N LEU A 112 -10.31 3.75 18.23
CA LEU A 112 -9.17 3.73 19.15
C LEU A 112 -8.96 2.32 19.74
N GLY A 113 -7.69 1.91 19.84
CA GLY A 113 -7.34 0.58 20.32
C GLY A 113 -7.44 -0.53 19.26
N THR A 114 -7.82 -0.20 18.02
CA THR A 114 -7.78 -1.13 16.88
C THR A 114 -6.36 -1.56 16.54
N LEU A 115 -5.39 -0.65 16.64
CA LEU A 115 -4.02 -0.87 16.19
C LEU A 115 -3.09 -1.06 17.39
N GLU A 116 -2.15 -2.00 17.26
CA GLU A 116 -1.06 -2.22 18.21
C GLU A 116 0.25 -2.34 17.44
N LEU A 117 1.27 -1.58 17.86
CA LEU A 117 2.63 -1.75 17.34
C LEU A 117 3.30 -2.96 17.99
N THR A 118 3.95 -3.77 17.18
CA THR A 118 4.66 -4.97 17.61
C THR A 118 5.89 -5.22 16.73
N LYS A 119 6.58 -6.34 16.95
CA LYS A 119 7.74 -6.80 16.17
C LYS A 119 7.45 -8.16 15.55
N ALA A 120 7.92 -8.36 14.33
CA ALA A 120 7.82 -9.62 13.61
C ALA A 120 9.20 -10.07 13.11
N LYS A 121 9.60 -11.29 13.48
CA LYS A 121 10.79 -11.95 12.92
C LYS A 121 10.34 -12.89 11.80
N MET A 122 11.03 -12.83 10.67
CA MET A 122 10.86 -13.76 9.55
C MET A 122 12.06 -14.70 9.44
#